data_AF-A0A949Y147-F1
#
_entry.id   AF-A0A949Y147-F1
#
_cell.length_a   1.000
_cell.length_b   1.000
_cell.length_c   1.000
_cell.angle_alpha   90.00
_cell.angle_beta   90.00
_cell.angle_gamma   90.00
#
_symmetry.space_group_name_H-M   'P 1'
#
loop_
_entity.id
_entity.type
_entity.pdbx_description
1 polymer ?
#
loop_
_entity_poly.entity_id
_entity_poly.type
_entity_poly.pdbx_seq_one_letter_code
_entity_poly.pdbx_strand_id
1 'polypeptide(L)'
;EADYATANEWLTRLAGRFAAEHPSCRCLAVEWSVWSGVGMAERLGTVEALARDGIMPIPPGRGIAILRDLVARSLPALSVVVTGRFGSVPTLRPEPREYPFLRFLERPRVDIPGVELVVDVELATDTDPYLDDHVFRGERLFPAVLGLEAMVQVARTLAGDAELPTFEDVRFERPVSVPGDSTTTIRLAALAHGPGRVEVVLRCASTAFQVDHFRATCCFERSAVGTQRSAAGFEVPGDRVPLDPGRDLYGTILFHEGRFRRLLGYRRLGATECVAEVAPGETDDWFGRYLPSALLLGDPAARDAVIHAVQACIPHRTLLPIGVKRLTINSVPAPGLRFVRALERSHQDDTLTYDLEVTDADGWVCERWEGLRLRAIQGTELRGPWAVPLLGPYLERRVRELIPGAEVSIVVQRDGTSGRRPRTRRALEVAVGHPVHIRRRPDGRPEIADDRVVSSAHAGDLTLAVVGRGDIGCDIEPVEPRPEAFWRDLLGPERLGLAHRIAREAKEGLETSSTRVWAVSECLEKAGAMIDSPLILAAHRDGRVVLASGALSIATEVVRVRDVEPPLVVAIAARSDHARL
;
A
#
# COMPACT_ATOMS: atom_id res chain seq x y z
N GLU A 1 -7.32 46.97 34.18
CA GLU A 1 -8.49 46.85 33.28
C GLU A 1 -9.76 46.32 33.97
N ALA A 2 -9.89 46.37 35.31
CA ALA A 2 -11.06 45.84 36.02
C ALA A 2 -12.37 46.55 35.63
N ASP A 3 -12.31 47.87 35.39
CA ASP A 3 -13.48 48.66 34.99
C ASP A 3 -14.00 48.25 33.59
N TYR A 4 -13.09 47.92 32.66
CA TYR A 4 -13.44 47.47 31.31
C TYR A 4 -14.13 46.09 31.34
N ALA A 5 -13.59 45.15 32.11
CA ALA A 5 -14.21 43.84 32.30
C ALA A 5 -15.60 43.95 32.96
N THR A 6 -15.73 44.82 33.97
CA THR A 6 -17.01 45.06 34.66
C THR A 6 -18.05 45.66 33.73
N ALA A 7 -17.67 46.63 32.89
CA ALA A 7 -18.55 47.24 31.90
C ALA A 7 -19.06 46.22 30.87
N ASN A 8 -18.20 45.32 30.38
CA ASN A 8 -18.61 44.25 29.47
C ASN A 8 -19.62 43.28 30.11
N GLU A 9 -19.39 42.86 31.36
CA GLU A 9 -20.34 42.01 32.10
C GLU A 9 -21.70 42.70 32.29
N TRP A 10 -21.70 44.00 32.62
CA TRP A 10 -22.95 44.77 32.72
C TRP A 10 -23.71 44.84 31.40
N LEU A 11 -23.00 44.98 30.27
CA LEU A 11 -23.59 44.95 28.94
C LEU A 11 -24.22 43.59 28.64
N THR A 12 -23.53 42.48 28.94
CA THR A 12 -24.08 41.12 28.79
C THR A 12 -25.35 40.94 29.63
N ARG A 13 -25.37 41.39 30.89
CA ARG A 13 -26.57 41.33 31.75
C ARG A 13 -27.72 42.20 31.24
N LEU A 14 -27.42 43.38 30.70
CA LEU A 14 -28.42 44.25 30.07
C LEU A 14 -29.06 43.57 28.85
N ALA A 15 -28.25 42.94 27.98
CA ALA A 15 -28.76 42.16 26.86
C ALA A 15 -29.66 41.00 27.31
N GLY A 16 -29.32 40.34 28.43
CA GLY A 16 -30.12 39.27 29.00
C GLY A 16 -31.48 39.72 29.50
N ARG A 17 -31.54 40.87 30.20
CA ARG A 17 -32.82 41.48 30.61
C ARG A 17 -33.69 41.84 29.40
N PHE A 18 -33.07 42.45 28.39
CA PHE A 18 -33.78 42.82 27.17
C PHE A 18 -34.38 41.60 26.46
N ALA A 19 -33.62 40.50 26.33
CA ALA A 19 -34.11 39.25 25.75
C ALA A 19 -35.28 38.65 26.52
N ALA A 20 -35.26 38.72 27.86
CA ALA A 20 -36.37 38.22 28.69
C ALA A 20 -37.65 39.05 28.52
N GLU A 21 -37.51 40.38 28.37
CA GLU A 21 -38.63 41.30 28.13
C GLU A 21 -39.16 41.24 26.68
N HIS A 22 -38.33 40.80 25.72
CA HIS A 22 -38.66 40.77 24.28
C HIS A 22 -38.40 39.39 23.64
N PRO A 23 -39.23 38.36 23.92
CA PRO A 23 -38.99 37.00 23.44
C PRO A 23 -38.96 36.84 21.91
N SER A 24 -39.52 37.79 21.16
CA SER A 24 -39.48 37.82 19.68
C SER A 24 -38.16 38.38 19.12
N CYS A 25 -37.28 38.93 19.96
CA CYS A 25 -35.98 39.46 19.57
C CYS A 25 -34.87 38.50 20.01
N ARG A 26 -34.10 37.98 19.05
CA ARG A 26 -32.92 37.18 19.38
C ARG A 26 -31.77 38.09 19.78
N CYS A 27 -31.34 38.01 21.04
CA CYS A 27 -30.13 38.66 21.52
C CYS A 27 -28.98 37.65 21.63
N LEU A 28 -27.77 38.12 21.35
CA LEU A 28 -26.54 37.36 21.48
C LEU A 28 -25.43 38.32 21.94
N ALA A 29 -24.78 38.00 23.06
CA ALA A 29 -23.57 38.65 23.52
C ALA A 29 -22.36 37.81 23.10
N VAL A 30 -21.41 38.41 22.37
CA VAL A 30 -20.20 37.71 21.94
C VAL A 30 -18.99 38.32 22.64
N GLU A 31 -18.36 37.52 23.48
CA GLU A 31 -17.23 37.91 24.32
C GLU A 31 -15.93 37.48 23.65
N TRP A 32 -15.30 38.43 22.95
CA TRP A 32 -14.11 38.16 22.18
C TRP A 32 -12.86 38.24 23.02
N SER A 33 -11.97 37.26 22.82
CA SER A 33 -10.58 37.34 23.26
C SER A 33 -9.77 38.33 22.39
N VAL A 34 -8.46 38.35 22.62
CA VAL A 34 -7.52 39.26 21.98
C VAL A 34 -7.49 39.03 20.47
N TRP A 35 -7.39 40.12 19.70
CA TRP A 35 -7.31 40.11 18.24
C TRP A 35 -5.87 40.31 17.78
N SER A 36 -5.51 39.77 16.61
CA SER A 36 -4.21 40.06 15.96
C SER A 36 -4.37 41.18 14.94
N GLY A 37 -3.39 42.10 14.86
CA GLY A 37 -3.32 43.12 13.81
C GLY A 37 -4.36 44.24 13.91
N VAL A 38 -5.25 44.20 14.91
CA VAL A 38 -6.29 45.20 15.17
C VAL A 38 -6.60 45.29 16.67
N GLY A 39 -7.24 46.38 17.08
CA GLY A 39 -7.74 46.54 18.43
C GLY A 39 -6.69 47.07 19.42
N MET A 40 -7.07 47.11 20.70
CA MET A 40 -6.29 47.76 21.75
C MET A 40 -5.00 47.01 22.09
N ALA A 41 -5.05 45.68 22.16
CA ALA A 41 -3.87 44.85 22.46
C ALA A 41 -2.75 45.02 21.42
N GLU A 42 -3.11 45.07 20.13
CA GLU A 42 -2.16 45.35 19.05
C GLU A 42 -1.52 46.73 19.20
N ARG A 43 -2.34 47.77 19.44
CA ARG A 43 -1.83 49.15 19.62
C ARG A 43 -0.95 49.31 20.85
N LEU A 44 -1.14 48.48 21.86
CA LEU A 44 -0.35 48.48 23.09
C LEU A 44 0.87 47.54 23.00
N GLY A 45 1.06 46.82 21.89
CA GLY A 45 2.18 45.90 21.69
C GLY A 45 2.19 44.72 22.67
N THR A 46 1.02 44.32 23.19
CA THR A 46 0.91 43.26 24.19
C THR A 46 0.60 41.88 23.60
N VAL A 47 0.32 41.81 22.29
CA VAL A 47 -0.07 40.58 21.60
C VAL A 47 1.03 39.53 21.66
N GLU A 48 2.30 39.90 21.44
CA GLU A 48 3.43 38.97 21.50
C GLU A 48 3.68 38.47 22.93
N ALA A 49 3.45 39.32 23.94
CA ALA A 49 3.58 38.91 25.33
C ALA A 49 2.49 37.88 25.69
N LEU A 50 1.25 38.16 25.33
CA LEU A 50 0.12 37.24 25.55
C LEU A 50 0.32 35.90 24.82
N ALA A 51 0.85 35.92 23.59
CA ALA A 51 1.16 34.71 22.84
C ALA A 51 2.23 33.85 23.53
N ARG A 52 3.24 34.45 24.17
CA ARG A 52 4.24 33.73 25.00
C ARG A 52 3.61 33.08 26.23
N ASP A 53 2.56 33.68 26.77
CA ASP A 53 1.78 33.14 27.89
C ASP A 53 0.71 32.11 27.44
N GLY A 54 0.70 31.73 26.15
CA GLY A 54 -0.20 30.73 25.58
C GLY A 54 -1.57 31.28 25.18
N ILE A 55 -1.76 32.60 25.23
CA ILE A 55 -2.98 33.28 24.77
C ILE A 55 -2.81 33.67 23.31
N MET A 56 -3.38 32.87 22.41
CA MET A 56 -3.26 33.07 20.97
C MET A 56 -4.33 34.04 20.46
N PRO A 57 -3.93 35.11 19.74
CA PRO A 57 -4.87 36.11 19.25
C PRO A 57 -5.72 35.58 18.09
N ILE A 58 -6.92 36.13 17.94
CA ILE A 58 -7.87 35.80 16.89
C ILE A 58 -7.60 36.67 15.65
N PRO A 59 -7.34 36.05 14.48
CA PRO A 59 -7.27 36.80 13.22
C PRO A 59 -8.62 37.40 12.82
N PRO A 60 -8.67 38.65 12.32
CA PRO A 60 -9.92 39.31 11.92
C PRO A 60 -10.78 38.47 10.96
N GLY A 61 -10.15 37.85 9.95
CA GLY A 61 -10.85 36.98 9.01
C GLY A 61 -11.54 35.79 9.69
N ARG A 62 -10.91 35.19 10.71
CA ARG A 62 -11.49 34.09 11.48
C ARG A 62 -12.62 34.57 12.38
N GLY A 63 -12.45 35.73 13.04
CA GLY A 63 -13.51 36.31 13.86
C GLY A 63 -14.73 36.72 13.05
N ILE A 64 -14.57 37.27 11.84
CA ILE A 64 -15.69 37.57 10.93
C ILE A 64 -16.44 36.29 10.55
N ALA A 65 -15.71 35.20 10.25
CA ALA A 65 -16.34 33.92 9.93
C ALA A 65 -17.14 33.36 11.12
N ILE A 66 -16.58 33.42 12.33
CA ILE A 66 -17.27 33.00 13.56
C ILE A 66 -18.51 33.87 13.82
N LEU A 67 -18.40 35.19 13.67
CA LEU A 67 -19.55 36.10 13.84
C LEU A 67 -20.68 35.75 12.87
N ARG A 68 -20.37 35.50 11.59
CA ARG A 68 -21.37 35.09 10.60
C ARG A 68 -22.06 33.79 10.99
N ASP A 69 -21.29 32.82 11.48
CA ASP A 69 -21.82 31.54 11.94
C ASP A 69 -22.73 31.69 13.17
N LEU A 70 -22.29 32.46 14.17
CA LEU A 70 -23.07 32.75 15.38
C LEU A 70 -24.35 33.53 15.08
N VAL A 71 -24.32 34.46 14.13
CA VAL A 71 -25.52 35.19 13.69
C VAL A 71 -26.45 34.26 12.91
N ALA A 72 -25.95 33.26 12.19
CA ALA A 72 -26.79 32.30 11.46
C ALA A 72 -27.42 31.22 12.37
N ARG A 73 -26.87 30.98 13.57
CA ARG A 73 -27.32 29.91 14.48
C ARG A 73 -28.15 30.42 15.64
N SER A 74 -29.15 29.66 16.05
CA SER A 74 -29.78 29.85 17.37
C SER A 74 -28.99 29.06 18.40
N LEU A 75 -28.55 29.72 19.46
CA LEU A 75 -27.81 29.12 20.55
C LEU A 75 -28.70 29.04 21.80
N PRO A 76 -28.53 28.02 22.65
CA PRO A 76 -29.27 27.90 23.90
C PRO A 76 -28.82 28.93 24.95
N ALA A 77 -27.67 29.56 24.75
CA ALA A 77 -27.11 30.58 25.64
C ALA A 77 -27.17 31.97 24.99
N LEU A 78 -27.42 32.98 25.83
CA LEU A 78 -27.38 34.39 25.45
C LEU A 78 -25.93 34.85 25.17
N SER A 79 -24.96 34.36 25.92
CA SER A 79 -23.55 34.75 25.79
C SER A 79 -22.68 33.61 25.29
N VAL A 80 -21.69 33.95 24.46
CA VAL A 80 -20.66 33.03 23.98
C VAL A 80 -19.29 33.69 24.07
N VAL A 81 -18.32 32.97 24.63
CA VAL A 81 -16.92 33.37 24.60
C VAL A 81 -16.26 32.82 23.34
N VAL A 82 -15.58 33.69 22.60
CA VAL A 82 -14.78 33.31 21.43
C VAL A 82 -13.33 33.60 21.72
N THR A 83 -12.49 32.56 21.70
CA THR A 83 -11.07 32.65 22.04
C THR A 83 -10.22 31.78 21.13
N GLY A 84 -8.94 32.16 20.97
CA GLY A 84 -7.91 31.24 20.49
C GLY A 84 -7.52 30.25 21.61
N ARG A 85 -6.26 29.78 21.62
CA ARG A 85 -5.74 29.18 22.86
C ARG A 85 -5.72 30.26 23.93
N PHE A 86 -6.08 29.92 25.16
CA PHE A 86 -6.24 30.88 26.26
C PHE A 86 -5.29 30.61 27.44
N GLY A 87 -4.27 29.77 27.23
CA GLY A 87 -3.30 29.39 28.25
C GLY A 87 -3.95 28.84 29.52
N SER A 88 -3.29 29.05 30.66
CA SER A 88 -3.79 28.68 31.99
C SER A 88 -4.39 29.91 32.67
N VAL A 89 -5.65 30.23 32.37
CA VAL A 89 -6.39 31.30 33.07
C VAL A 89 -7.23 30.75 34.23
N PRO A 90 -7.23 31.40 35.42
CA PRO A 90 -7.95 30.88 36.58
C PRO A 90 -9.47 30.76 36.39
N THR A 91 -10.04 31.60 35.52
CA THR A 91 -11.47 31.80 35.33
C THR A 91 -12.09 30.97 34.21
N LEU A 92 -11.28 30.45 33.29
CA LEU A 92 -11.74 29.64 32.16
C LEU A 92 -10.97 28.32 32.18
N ARG A 93 -11.44 27.42 33.04
CA ARG A 93 -10.88 26.09 33.20
C ARG A 93 -11.73 25.12 32.37
N PRO A 94 -11.18 24.46 31.35
CA PRO A 94 -11.89 23.34 30.74
C PRO A 94 -12.17 22.29 31.81
N GLU A 95 -13.31 21.62 31.71
CA GLU A 95 -13.60 20.50 32.59
C GLU A 95 -12.48 19.46 32.47
N PRO A 96 -11.93 18.96 33.60
CA PRO A 96 -10.93 17.91 33.55
C PRO A 96 -11.50 16.71 32.81
N ARG A 97 -10.81 16.27 31.75
CA ARG A 97 -11.14 15.05 31.03
C ARG A 97 -10.26 13.91 31.54
N GLU A 98 -10.88 12.78 31.82
CA GLU A 98 -10.14 11.54 32.01
C GLU A 98 -9.67 11.01 30.65
N TYR A 99 -8.37 10.77 30.53
CA TYR A 99 -7.80 10.16 29.34
C TYR A 99 -7.98 8.65 29.40
N PRO A 100 -8.41 8.01 28.29
CA PRO A 100 -8.38 6.56 28.23
C PRO A 100 -6.93 6.09 28.34
N PHE A 101 -6.72 5.01 29.10
CA PHE A 101 -5.39 4.44 29.29
C PHE A 101 -4.96 3.68 28.02
N LEU A 102 -4.36 4.41 27.07
CA LEU A 102 -3.96 3.91 25.75
C LEU A 102 -2.49 4.24 25.46
N ARG A 103 -1.82 3.37 24.69
CA ARG A 103 -0.37 3.43 24.42
C ARG A 103 0.10 4.79 23.89
N PHE A 104 -0.67 5.41 22.99
CA PHE A 104 -0.26 6.62 22.28
C PHE A 104 -0.84 7.91 22.89
N LEU A 105 -1.24 7.86 24.17
CA LEU A 105 -1.73 9.00 24.97
C LEU A 105 -0.83 9.28 26.19
N GLU A 106 0.49 9.16 26.05
CA GLU A 106 1.42 9.23 27.19
C GLU A 106 1.50 10.62 27.83
N ARG A 107 1.86 11.65 27.03
CA ARG A 107 2.17 12.99 27.55
C ARG A 107 1.43 14.06 26.74
N PRO A 108 0.17 14.40 27.11
CA PRO A 108 -0.52 15.53 26.53
C PRO A 108 0.28 16.83 26.70
N ARG A 109 0.45 17.56 25.60
CA ARG A 109 1.15 18.85 25.52
C ARG A 109 0.17 20.01 25.34
N VAL A 110 -0.91 19.76 24.60
CA VAL A 110 -2.02 20.68 24.37
C VAL A 110 -3.29 19.87 24.43
N ASP A 111 -4.28 20.35 25.16
CA ASP A 111 -5.63 19.77 25.20
C ASP A 111 -6.65 20.90 25.26
N ILE A 112 -7.33 21.10 24.13
CA ILE A 112 -8.47 21.99 24.01
C ILE A 112 -9.66 21.09 23.63
N PRO A 113 -10.54 20.75 24.59
CA PRO A 113 -11.60 19.78 24.39
C PRO A 113 -12.44 20.05 23.14
N GLY A 114 -12.59 19.03 22.30
CA GLY A 114 -13.35 19.09 21.04
C GLY A 114 -12.72 19.95 19.94
N VAL A 115 -11.53 20.51 20.15
CA VAL A 115 -10.83 21.35 19.17
C VAL A 115 -9.46 20.78 18.81
N GLU A 116 -8.57 20.59 19.78
CA GLU A 116 -7.18 20.24 19.53
C GLU A 116 -6.62 19.34 20.63
N LEU A 117 -5.85 18.32 20.23
CA LEU A 117 -5.09 17.47 21.15
C LEU A 117 -3.69 17.22 20.58
N VAL A 118 -2.65 17.54 21.35
CA VAL A 118 -1.25 17.27 21.00
C VAL A 118 -0.64 16.38 22.06
N VAL A 119 -0.07 15.24 21.67
CA VAL A 119 0.49 14.24 22.59
C VAL A 119 1.88 13.84 22.12
N ASP A 120 2.82 13.84 23.06
CA ASP A 120 4.14 13.24 22.87
C ASP A 120 4.14 11.78 23.35
N VAL A 121 4.83 10.92 22.61
CA VAL A 121 5.00 9.49 22.91
C VAL A 121 6.46 9.11 22.70
N GLU A 122 7.05 8.38 23.64
CA GLU A 122 8.40 7.82 23.50
C GLU A 122 8.33 6.39 22.94
N LEU A 123 9.04 6.14 21.84
CA LEU A 123 9.21 4.82 21.24
C LEU A 123 10.59 4.27 21.57
N ALA A 124 10.68 3.00 21.96
CA ALA A 124 11.93 2.32 22.25
C ALA A 124 11.78 0.80 22.09
N THR A 125 12.87 0.08 21.81
CA THR A 125 12.84 -1.37 21.57
C THR A 125 12.41 -2.19 22.79
N ASP A 126 12.65 -1.71 24.00
CA ASP A 126 12.25 -2.36 25.26
C ASP A 126 10.76 -2.16 25.59
N THR A 127 10.18 -1.02 25.21
CA THR A 127 8.74 -0.71 25.37
C THR A 127 7.90 -1.18 24.18
N ASP A 128 8.50 -1.26 22.99
CA ASP A 128 7.82 -1.48 21.72
C ASP A 128 8.52 -2.61 20.94
N PRO A 129 8.44 -3.87 21.42
CA PRO A 129 9.23 -4.99 20.91
C PRO A 129 8.95 -5.35 19.45
N TYR A 130 7.84 -4.86 18.87
CA TYR A 130 7.56 -5.02 17.44
C TYR A 130 8.59 -4.30 16.55
N LEU A 131 9.37 -3.35 17.09
CA LEU A 131 10.40 -2.64 16.34
C LEU A 131 11.51 -3.59 15.86
N ASP A 132 11.85 -4.61 16.65
CA ASP A 132 12.85 -5.62 16.27
C ASP A 132 12.34 -6.58 15.18
N ASP A 133 11.02 -6.69 15.02
CA ASP A 133 10.38 -7.53 14.01
C ASP A 133 10.14 -6.79 12.67
N HIS A 134 10.41 -5.47 12.64
CA HIS A 134 10.13 -4.60 11.50
C HIS A 134 11.38 -3.77 11.10
N VAL A 135 12.42 -4.51 10.66
CA VAL A 135 13.72 -3.97 10.28
C VAL A 135 13.88 -3.97 8.77
N PHE A 136 14.06 -2.79 8.18
CA PHE A 136 14.32 -2.64 6.75
C PHE A 136 15.72 -2.04 6.53
N ARG A 137 16.58 -2.77 5.79
CA ARG A 137 17.97 -2.37 5.52
C ARG A 137 18.78 -2.00 6.78
N GLY A 138 18.52 -2.71 7.89
CA GLY A 138 19.18 -2.50 9.18
C GLY A 138 18.58 -1.39 10.04
N GLU A 139 17.59 -0.65 9.54
CA GLU A 139 16.86 0.35 10.32
C GLU A 139 15.54 -0.22 10.85
N ARG A 140 15.28 -0.05 12.16
CA ARG A 140 13.98 -0.36 12.76
C ARG A 140 13.02 0.74 12.37
N LEU A 141 12.01 0.41 11.59
CA LEU A 141 11.02 1.38 11.13
C LEU A 141 9.76 1.23 11.99
N PHE A 142 9.23 2.35 12.48
CA PHE A 142 7.92 2.39 13.10
C PHE A 142 6.86 2.01 12.03
N PRO A 143 6.13 0.88 12.20
CA PRO A 143 5.23 0.37 11.18
C PRO A 143 4.10 1.36 10.87
N ALA A 144 3.78 1.52 9.58
CA ALA A 144 2.72 2.42 9.12
C ALA A 144 1.36 2.11 9.78
N VAL A 145 1.06 0.82 10.01
CA VAL A 145 -0.15 0.35 10.67
C VAL A 145 -0.26 0.75 12.14
N LEU A 146 0.87 0.83 12.86
CA LEU A 146 0.92 1.36 14.22
C LEU A 146 0.89 2.89 14.23
N GLY A 147 1.36 3.54 13.17
CA GLY A 147 1.08 4.95 12.92
C GLY A 147 -0.42 5.25 12.81
N LEU A 148 -1.17 4.41 12.09
CA LEU A 148 -2.63 4.52 12.01
C LEU A 148 -3.29 4.31 13.38
N GLU A 149 -2.83 3.31 14.15
CA GLU A 149 -3.29 3.05 15.52
C GLU A 149 -3.04 4.27 16.42
N ALA A 150 -1.84 4.83 16.41
CA ALA A 150 -1.52 6.02 17.18
C ALA A 150 -2.42 7.21 16.81
N MET A 151 -2.62 7.46 15.50
CA MET A 151 -3.46 8.55 15.03
C MET A 151 -4.93 8.38 15.46
N VAL A 152 -5.50 7.17 15.41
CA VAL A 152 -6.88 6.96 15.85
C VAL A 152 -7.05 7.10 17.36
N GLN A 153 -6.07 6.66 18.17
CA GLN A 153 -6.16 6.80 19.63
C GLN A 153 -6.29 8.28 20.03
N VAL A 154 -5.51 9.15 19.40
CA VAL A 154 -5.57 10.60 19.64
C VAL A 154 -6.84 11.21 19.04
N ALA A 155 -7.19 10.86 17.79
CA ALA A 155 -8.39 11.39 17.13
C ALA A 155 -9.68 11.04 17.87
N ARG A 156 -9.82 9.78 18.29
CA ARG A 156 -10.99 9.28 19.01
C ARG A 156 -11.13 9.95 20.37
N THR A 157 -10.02 10.12 21.07
CA THR A 157 -9.99 10.83 22.36
C THR A 157 -10.43 12.28 22.21
N LEU A 158 -10.00 12.96 21.14
CA LEU A 158 -10.43 14.32 20.85
C LEU A 158 -11.92 14.40 20.51
N ALA A 159 -12.38 13.52 19.60
CA ALA A 159 -13.77 13.48 19.13
C ALA A 159 -14.76 13.07 20.23
N GLY A 160 -14.33 12.28 21.22
CA GLY A 160 -15.21 11.72 22.26
C GLY A 160 -16.12 10.61 21.73
N ASP A 161 -15.75 9.98 20.62
CA ASP A 161 -16.55 8.96 19.93
C ASP A 161 -16.09 7.54 20.28
N ALA A 162 -16.98 6.56 20.15
CA ALA A 162 -16.69 5.13 20.28
C ALA A 162 -16.85 4.35 18.97
N GLU A 163 -17.32 4.98 17.89
CA GLU A 163 -17.52 4.37 16.58
C GLU A 163 -16.18 4.05 15.88
N LEU A 164 -16.24 3.15 14.90
CA LEU A 164 -15.07 2.75 14.11
C LEU A 164 -14.66 3.86 13.12
N PRO A 165 -13.35 4.06 12.91
CA PRO A 165 -12.88 5.12 12.03
C PRO A 165 -12.97 4.73 10.55
N THR A 166 -13.22 5.73 9.72
CA THR A 166 -12.74 5.77 8.33
C THR A 166 -11.56 6.73 8.26
N PHE A 167 -10.44 6.29 7.71
CA PHE A 167 -9.31 7.16 7.41
C PHE A 167 -9.42 7.68 5.98
N GLU A 168 -9.23 8.98 5.79
CA GLU A 168 -9.15 9.64 4.48
C GLU A 168 -7.78 10.28 4.29
N ASP A 169 -7.31 10.30 3.04
CA ASP A 169 -6.08 10.97 2.61
C ASP A 169 -4.85 10.61 3.46
N VAL A 170 -4.71 9.32 3.78
CA VAL A 170 -3.55 8.82 4.52
C VAL A 170 -2.30 8.99 3.66
N ARG A 171 -1.25 9.56 4.26
CA ARG A 171 0.06 9.78 3.66
C ARG A 171 1.14 9.34 4.62
N PHE A 172 2.09 8.56 4.10
CA PHE A 172 3.34 8.22 4.77
C PHE A 172 4.47 8.92 4.02
N GLU A 173 4.72 10.18 4.37
CA GLU A 173 5.67 11.03 3.66
C GLU A 173 7.12 10.62 3.95
N ARG A 174 7.37 10.23 5.20
CA ARG A 174 8.71 9.87 5.69
C ARG A 174 8.60 8.72 6.69
N PRO A 175 9.54 7.76 6.68
CA PRO A 175 9.62 6.76 7.72
C PRO A 175 9.97 7.41 9.08
N VAL A 176 9.64 6.72 10.16
CA VAL A 176 10.12 7.04 11.51
C VAL A 176 11.05 5.91 11.90
N SER A 177 12.35 6.17 11.92
CA SER A 177 13.37 5.18 12.33
C SER A 177 13.63 5.31 13.83
N VAL A 178 13.70 4.19 14.54
CA VAL A 178 13.98 4.13 15.98
C VAL A 178 15.32 3.43 16.20
N PRO A 179 16.34 4.07 16.80
CA PRO A 179 17.61 3.41 17.07
C PRO A 179 17.44 2.27 18.10
N GLY A 180 18.29 1.26 18.05
CA GLY A 180 18.16 0.08 18.92
C GLY A 180 18.54 0.31 20.39
N ASP A 181 19.31 1.37 20.67
CA ASP A 181 19.92 1.68 21.96
C ASP A 181 19.45 3.03 22.55
N SER A 182 18.47 3.68 21.92
CA SER A 182 17.92 4.95 22.36
C SER A 182 16.44 5.09 22.04
N THR A 183 15.82 6.12 22.62
CA THR A 183 14.41 6.41 22.43
C THR A 183 14.20 7.38 21.26
N THR A 184 13.03 7.33 20.65
CA THR A 184 12.58 8.30 19.64
C THR A 184 11.23 8.87 20.02
N THR A 185 11.15 10.19 20.23
CA THR A 185 9.88 10.84 20.53
C THR A 185 9.11 11.15 19.25
N ILE A 186 7.86 10.68 19.19
CA ILE A 186 6.88 11.11 18.20
C ILE A 186 5.88 12.08 18.84
N ARG A 187 5.37 13.01 18.04
CA ARG A 187 4.32 13.95 18.42
C ARG A 187 3.13 13.77 17.50
N LEU A 188 2.00 13.43 18.09
CA LEU A 188 0.71 13.41 17.40
C LEU A 188 0.00 14.73 17.66
N ALA A 189 -0.46 15.40 16.61
CA ALA A 189 -1.27 16.60 16.70
C ALA A 189 -2.58 16.39 15.95
N ALA A 190 -3.68 16.44 16.69
CA ALA A 190 -5.03 16.25 16.20
C ALA A 190 -5.82 17.57 16.27
N LEU A 191 -6.55 17.89 15.19
CA LEU A 191 -7.40 19.08 15.08
C LEU A 191 -8.78 18.68 14.54
N ALA A 192 -9.82 19.03 15.29
CA ALA A 192 -11.20 18.79 14.88
C ALA A 192 -11.66 19.83 13.84
N HIS A 193 -12.25 19.35 12.75
CA HIS A 193 -12.81 20.18 11.67
C HIS A 193 -14.34 20.19 11.66
N GLY A 194 -14.97 19.41 12.54
CA GLY A 194 -16.41 19.27 12.67
C GLY A 194 -16.74 18.03 13.51
N PRO A 195 -18.04 17.75 13.75
CA PRO A 195 -18.46 16.54 14.46
C PRO A 195 -17.88 15.29 13.80
N GLY A 196 -17.18 14.47 14.57
CA GLY A 196 -16.60 13.20 14.10
C GLY A 196 -15.46 13.32 13.08
N ARG A 197 -15.03 14.51 12.64
CA ARG A 197 -13.97 14.68 11.64
C ARG A 197 -12.72 15.33 12.23
N VAL A 198 -11.65 14.55 12.35
CA VAL A 198 -10.40 14.97 13.00
C VAL A 198 -9.22 14.75 12.06
N GLU A 199 -8.50 15.81 11.74
CA GLU A 199 -7.20 15.70 11.06
C GLU A 199 -6.12 15.37 12.08
N VAL A 200 -5.24 14.43 11.76
CA VAL A 200 -4.09 14.07 12.60
C VAL A 200 -2.81 14.08 11.77
N VAL A 201 -1.76 14.65 12.35
CA VAL A 201 -0.39 14.54 11.86
C VAL A 201 0.50 13.89 12.91
N LEU A 202 1.46 13.09 12.46
CA LEU A 202 2.52 12.51 13.29
C LEU A 202 3.85 13.11 12.85
N ARG A 203 4.60 13.65 13.80
CA ARG A 203 5.92 14.25 13.61
C ARG A 203 6.95 13.58 14.49
N CYS A 204 8.22 13.60 14.10
CA CYS A 204 9.31 12.97 14.84
C CYS A 204 10.31 14.01 15.39
N ALA A 205 10.90 13.71 16.54
CA ALA A 205 12.00 14.48 17.11
C ALA A 205 13.24 14.50 16.20
N SER A 206 13.45 13.46 15.38
CA SER A 206 14.58 13.39 14.43
C SER A 206 14.57 14.52 13.40
N THR A 207 13.41 15.12 13.14
CA THR A 207 13.25 16.29 12.28
C THR A 207 12.87 17.54 13.06
N ALA A 208 13.16 17.59 14.37
CA ALA A 208 12.77 18.64 15.29
C ALA A 208 11.26 18.99 15.24
N PHE A 209 10.41 18.00 14.89
CA PHE A 209 8.98 18.17 14.67
C PHE A 209 8.60 19.21 13.60
N GLN A 210 9.49 19.52 12.66
CA GLN A 210 9.28 20.55 11.62
C GLN A 210 8.64 20.01 10.33
N VAL A 211 8.54 18.69 10.18
CA VAL A 211 7.90 18.05 9.02
C VAL A 211 6.94 16.98 9.48
N ASP A 212 5.91 16.76 8.69
CA ASP A 212 4.99 15.65 8.87
C ASP A 212 5.66 14.35 8.38
N HIS A 213 5.57 13.30 9.19
CA HIS A 213 5.95 11.95 8.78
C HIS A 213 4.72 11.23 8.26
N PHE A 214 3.66 11.18 9.08
CA PHE A 214 2.35 10.64 8.70
C PHE A 214 1.26 11.70 8.81
N ARG A 215 0.25 11.60 7.96
CA ARG A 215 -0.95 12.45 7.98
C ARG A 215 -2.17 11.64 7.58
N ALA A 216 -3.30 11.90 8.24
CA ALA A 216 -4.60 11.34 7.86
C ALA A 216 -5.74 12.22 8.39
N THR A 217 -6.92 12.08 7.82
CA THR A 217 -8.16 12.51 8.47
C THR A 217 -8.91 11.29 8.98
N CYS A 218 -9.25 11.26 10.27
CA CYS A 218 -10.14 10.26 10.86
C CYS A 218 -11.58 10.79 10.86
N CYS A 219 -12.50 10.00 10.32
CA CYS A 219 -13.93 10.27 10.31
C CYS A 219 -14.66 9.19 11.14
N PHE A 220 -15.42 9.60 12.15
CA PHE A 220 -16.19 8.75 13.06
C PHE A 220 -17.70 8.85 12.78
N GLU A 221 -18.07 9.05 11.51
CA GLU A 221 -19.48 9.04 11.13
C GLU A 221 -20.00 7.60 11.18
N ARG A 222 -21.22 7.44 11.70
CA ARG A 222 -21.91 6.14 11.69
C ARG A 222 -22.08 5.71 10.24
N SER A 223 -21.24 4.78 9.80
CA SER A 223 -21.31 4.29 8.44
C SER A 223 -22.69 3.63 8.24
N ALA A 224 -23.51 4.21 7.35
CA ALA A 224 -24.76 3.58 6.91
C ALA A 224 -24.49 2.26 6.16
N VAL A 225 -23.22 2.00 5.83
CA VAL A 225 -22.72 0.73 5.33
C VAL A 225 -22.56 -0.20 6.53
N GLY A 226 -23.66 -0.83 6.97
CA GLY A 226 -23.59 -1.95 7.91
C GLY A 226 -22.68 -3.06 7.39
N THR A 227 -22.43 -4.10 8.18
CA THR A 227 -21.71 -5.30 7.73
C THR A 227 -22.26 -5.77 6.38
N GLN A 228 -21.49 -5.56 5.32
CA GLN A 228 -21.82 -5.99 3.98
C GLN A 228 -21.08 -7.28 3.72
N ARG A 229 -21.80 -8.29 3.22
CA ARG A 229 -21.14 -9.36 2.46
C ARG A 229 -20.51 -8.74 1.22
N SER A 230 -19.38 -9.30 0.78
CA SER A 230 -18.74 -8.86 -0.45
C SER A 230 -19.78 -8.78 -1.58
N ALA A 231 -19.86 -7.61 -2.24
CA ALA A 231 -20.89 -7.33 -3.24
C ALA A 231 -20.71 -8.15 -4.52
N ALA A 232 -19.51 -8.66 -4.75
CA ALA A 232 -19.24 -9.73 -5.69
C ALA A 232 -19.36 -11.04 -4.91
N GLY A 233 -20.12 -12.03 -5.39
CA GLY A 233 -20.11 -13.41 -4.88
C GLY A 233 -18.74 -14.07 -5.06
N PHE A 234 -17.73 -13.51 -4.42
CA PHE A 234 -16.34 -13.91 -4.50
C PHE A 234 -16.18 -15.18 -3.71
N GLU A 235 -16.18 -16.30 -4.43
CA GLU A 235 -15.73 -17.57 -3.88
C GLU A 235 -14.21 -17.54 -3.82
N VAL A 236 -13.68 -17.69 -2.60
CA VAL A 236 -12.26 -17.93 -2.38
C VAL A 236 -11.89 -19.18 -3.19
N PRO A 237 -10.89 -19.12 -4.09
CA PRO A 237 -10.48 -20.29 -4.86
C PRO A 237 -10.13 -21.47 -3.95
N GLY A 238 -10.56 -22.67 -4.34
CA GLY A 238 -10.44 -23.86 -3.48
C GLY A 238 -9.01 -24.30 -3.21
N ASP A 239 -8.13 -24.23 -4.20
CA ASP A 239 -6.75 -24.71 -4.08
C ASP A 239 -5.77 -23.62 -3.66
N ARG A 240 -4.76 -23.99 -2.87
CA ARG A 240 -3.63 -23.10 -2.54
C ARG A 240 -2.59 -23.11 -3.65
N VAL A 241 -2.03 -21.94 -3.94
CA VAL A 241 -0.80 -21.81 -4.71
C VAL A 241 0.32 -22.52 -3.94
N PRO A 242 1.16 -23.35 -4.59
CA PRO A 242 2.22 -24.11 -3.93
C PRO A 242 3.42 -23.23 -3.58
N LEU A 243 3.19 -22.25 -2.70
CA LEU A 243 4.13 -21.22 -2.26
C LEU A 243 4.09 -21.20 -0.73
N ASP A 244 5.23 -21.48 -0.09
CA ASP A 244 5.37 -21.47 1.36
C ASP A 244 5.89 -20.10 1.81
N PRO A 245 5.12 -19.26 2.52
CA PRO A 245 5.61 -17.94 2.91
C PRO A 245 6.86 -17.96 3.78
N GLY A 246 7.02 -18.98 4.65
CA GLY A 246 8.14 -19.09 5.56
C GLY A 246 9.46 -19.37 4.84
N ARG A 247 9.44 -20.22 3.81
CA ARG A 247 10.61 -20.59 2.98
C ARG A 247 10.79 -19.65 1.78
N ASP A 248 9.70 -19.22 1.17
CA ASP A 248 9.72 -18.59 -0.15
C ASP A 248 9.63 -17.08 -0.11
N LEU A 249 9.06 -16.48 0.95
CA LEU A 249 8.76 -15.04 1.01
C LEU A 249 9.46 -14.29 2.15
N TYR A 250 9.31 -14.75 3.40
CA TYR A 250 9.95 -14.13 4.57
C TYR A 250 11.46 -14.37 4.56
N GLY A 251 12.23 -13.30 4.74
CA GLY A 251 13.70 -13.32 4.63
C GLY A 251 14.21 -13.29 3.17
N THR A 252 13.32 -13.29 2.17
CA THR A 252 13.67 -13.18 0.76
C THR A 252 13.12 -11.90 0.15
N ILE A 253 11.81 -11.84 -0.10
CA ILE A 253 11.13 -10.68 -0.69
C ILE A 253 10.40 -9.84 0.37
N LEU A 254 10.10 -10.43 1.53
CA LEU A 254 9.51 -9.77 2.69
C LEU A 254 10.57 -9.65 3.79
N PHE A 255 10.82 -8.43 4.27
CA PHE A 255 11.78 -8.15 5.35
C PHE A 255 11.20 -8.39 6.76
N HIS A 256 9.91 -8.66 6.86
CA HIS A 256 9.19 -8.82 8.13
C HIS A 256 9.66 -10.07 8.89
N GLU A 257 9.84 -9.91 10.19
CA GLU A 257 10.23 -10.98 11.13
C GLU A 257 9.18 -11.14 12.25
N GLY A 258 9.41 -12.12 13.14
CA GLY A 258 8.62 -12.36 14.35
C GLY A 258 7.10 -12.18 14.17
N ARG A 259 6.53 -11.22 14.91
CA ARG A 259 5.08 -10.93 14.97
C ARG A 259 4.46 -10.62 13.61
N PHE A 260 5.22 -10.00 12.69
CA PHE A 260 4.73 -9.58 11.38
C PHE A 260 4.68 -10.72 10.35
N ARG A 261 5.07 -11.95 10.71
CA ARG A 261 4.99 -13.12 9.81
C ARG A 261 3.59 -13.74 9.76
N ARG A 262 2.59 -12.98 9.30
CA ARG A 262 1.17 -13.38 9.31
C ARG A 262 0.62 -13.92 7.99
N LEU A 263 1.40 -13.89 6.90
CA LEU A 263 0.98 -14.45 5.62
C LEU A 263 1.07 -15.98 5.64
N LEU A 264 -0.06 -16.66 5.43
CA LEU A 264 -0.16 -18.14 5.43
C LEU A 264 -0.03 -18.76 4.03
N GLY A 265 -0.33 -17.98 2.98
CA GLY A 265 -0.24 -18.45 1.60
C GLY A 265 -1.14 -17.64 0.67
N TYR A 266 -1.30 -18.14 -0.56
CA TYR A 266 -2.14 -17.54 -1.57
C TYR A 266 -3.11 -18.57 -2.15
N ARG A 267 -4.34 -18.14 -2.42
CA ARG A 267 -5.33 -18.85 -3.25
C ARG A 267 -5.24 -18.45 -4.70
N ARG A 268 -4.74 -17.24 -4.95
CA ARG A 268 -4.46 -16.73 -6.29
C ARG A 268 -3.28 -15.77 -6.23
N LEU A 269 -2.41 -15.87 -7.22
CA LEU A 269 -1.25 -15.00 -7.36
C LEU A 269 -1.00 -14.71 -8.85
N GLY A 270 -1.16 -13.46 -9.24
CA GLY A 270 -0.82 -12.93 -10.56
C GLY A 270 0.03 -11.67 -10.41
N ALA A 271 0.38 -11.03 -11.53
CA ALA A 271 1.20 -9.83 -11.45
C ALA A 271 0.43 -8.62 -10.92
N THR A 272 -0.88 -8.52 -11.16
CA THR A 272 -1.73 -7.36 -10.84
C THR A 272 -2.84 -7.69 -9.84
N GLU A 273 -2.93 -8.93 -9.38
CA GLU A 273 -3.94 -9.34 -8.43
C GLU A 273 -3.49 -10.54 -7.60
N CYS A 274 -3.98 -10.61 -6.37
CA CYS A 274 -3.80 -11.77 -5.52
C CYS A 274 -4.97 -11.97 -4.57
N VAL A 275 -5.06 -13.19 -4.06
CA VAL A 275 -5.95 -13.58 -2.97
C VAL A 275 -5.06 -14.28 -1.94
N ALA A 276 -4.77 -13.59 -0.85
CA ALA A 276 -3.87 -14.05 0.21
C ALA A 276 -4.64 -14.53 1.43
N GLU A 277 -4.06 -15.48 2.16
CA GLU A 277 -4.52 -15.94 3.47
C GLU A 277 -3.66 -15.32 4.56
N VAL A 278 -4.31 -14.67 5.52
CA VAL A 278 -3.64 -14.02 6.65
C VAL A 278 -4.09 -14.71 7.94
N ALA A 279 -3.10 -15.05 8.76
CA ALA A 279 -3.29 -15.68 10.05
C ALA A 279 -4.17 -14.81 10.97
N PRO A 280 -4.92 -15.44 11.88
CA PRO A 280 -5.61 -14.70 12.93
C PRO A 280 -4.61 -13.87 13.74
N GLY A 281 -5.11 -12.77 14.31
CA GLY A 281 -4.37 -12.07 15.34
C GLY A 281 -4.33 -12.92 16.59
N GLU A 282 -3.11 -13.25 17.02
CA GLU A 282 -2.87 -13.77 18.35
C GLU A 282 -2.69 -12.58 19.31
N THR A 283 -2.89 -12.81 20.61
CA THR A 283 -2.54 -11.83 21.63
C THR A 283 -1.02 -11.75 21.76
N ASP A 284 -0.39 -11.09 20.79
CA ASP A 284 1.03 -10.76 20.87
C ASP A 284 1.25 -9.63 21.87
N ASP A 285 2.34 -9.70 22.62
CA ASP A 285 2.83 -8.58 23.43
C ASP A 285 3.36 -7.50 22.46
N TRP A 286 2.48 -6.56 22.08
CA TRP A 286 2.78 -5.40 21.25
C TRP A 286 3.55 -4.32 22.00
N PHE A 287 3.26 -4.17 23.28
CA PHE A 287 3.87 -3.16 24.13
C PHE A 287 4.42 -3.82 25.41
N GLY A 288 5.37 -3.17 26.06
CA GLY A 288 5.93 -3.60 27.33
C GLY A 288 4.83 -3.80 28.38
N ARG A 289 5.02 -4.77 29.29
CA ARG A 289 3.97 -5.24 30.23
C ARG A 289 3.36 -4.17 31.14
N TYR A 290 4.05 -3.05 31.34
CA TYR A 290 3.59 -1.93 32.16
C TYR A 290 2.87 -0.84 31.34
N LEU A 291 2.77 -1.00 30.03
CA LEU A 291 2.07 -0.10 29.13
C LEU A 291 0.68 -0.63 28.79
N PRO A 292 -0.26 0.25 28.42
CA PRO A 292 -1.58 -0.17 27.97
C PRO A 292 -1.51 -1.00 26.68
N SER A 293 -2.15 -2.16 26.67
CA SER A 293 -2.16 -3.10 25.52
C SER A 293 -3.33 -2.92 24.55
N ALA A 294 -4.29 -2.05 24.87
CA ALA A 294 -5.49 -1.89 24.07
C ALA A 294 -5.19 -1.30 22.69
N LEU A 295 -5.73 -1.97 21.66
CA LEU A 295 -5.64 -1.58 20.26
C LEU A 295 -7.05 -1.30 19.74
N LEU A 296 -7.24 -0.14 19.11
CA LEU A 296 -8.53 0.32 18.60
C LEU A 296 -8.83 -0.23 17.21
N LEU A 297 -7.80 -0.53 16.43
CA LEU A 297 -7.95 -1.09 15.10
C LEU A 297 -7.83 -2.62 15.09
N GLY A 298 -7.59 -3.28 16.22
CA GLY A 298 -7.27 -4.72 16.24
C GLY A 298 -5.82 -5.01 15.89
N ASP A 299 -5.52 -6.21 15.42
CA ASP A 299 -4.15 -6.72 15.25
C ASP A 299 -3.31 -5.96 14.17
N PRO A 300 -2.24 -5.25 14.57
CA PRO A 300 -1.32 -4.57 13.66
C PRO A 300 -0.61 -5.53 12.70
N ALA A 301 -0.21 -6.73 13.13
CA ALA A 301 0.54 -7.66 12.29
C ALA A 301 -0.32 -8.16 11.13
N ALA A 302 -1.56 -8.54 11.41
CA ALA A 302 -2.49 -8.95 10.37
C ALA A 302 -2.77 -7.82 9.38
N ARG A 303 -2.92 -6.57 9.84
CA ARG A 303 -3.10 -5.42 8.96
C ARG A 303 -1.86 -5.12 8.12
N ASP A 304 -0.68 -5.27 8.68
CA ASP A 304 0.56 -5.12 7.92
C ASP A 304 0.66 -6.19 6.82
N ALA A 305 0.25 -7.43 7.13
CA ALA A 305 0.17 -8.50 6.15
C ALA A 305 -0.85 -8.26 5.03
N VAL A 306 -1.94 -7.52 5.29
CA VAL A 306 -2.85 -7.04 4.24
C VAL A 306 -2.09 -6.21 3.21
N ILE A 307 -1.23 -5.30 3.66
CA ILE A 307 -0.42 -4.44 2.78
C ILE A 307 0.65 -5.27 2.06
N HIS A 308 1.46 -6.03 2.81
CA HIS A 308 2.62 -6.70 2.23
C HIS A 308 2.27 -7.97 1.45
N ALA A 309 1.04 -8.48 1.51
CA ALA A 309 0.56 -9.55 0.64
C ALA A 309 0.69 -9.20 -0.86
N VAL A 310 0.67 -7.90 -1.21
CA VAL A 310 0.88 -7.43 -2.59
C VAL A 310 2.32 -7.67 -3.07
N GLN A 311 3.30 -7.82 -2.18
CA GLN A 311 4.72 -7.96 -2.51
C GLN A 311 5.01 -9.15 -3.46
N ALA A 312 4.27 -10.25 -3.34
CA ALA A 312 4.44 -11.42 -4.21
C ALA A 312 4.03 -11.16 -5.68
N CYS A 313 3.18 -10.16 -5.93
CA CYS A 313 2.78 -9.74 -7.27
C CYS A 313 3.92 -8.99 -8.00
N ILE A 314 4.87 -8.43 -7.25
CA ILE A 314 6.05 -7.69 -7.74
C ILE A 314 7.30 -8.25 -7.05
N PRO A 315 7.64 -9.53 -7.28
CA PRO A 315 8.61 -10.25 -6.44
C PRO A 315 10.06 -9.76 -6.64
N HIS A 316 10.31 -8.91 -7.63
CA HIS A 316 11.64 -8.43 -8.00
C HIS A 316 11.96 -7.02 -7.53
N ARG A 317 11.07 -6.36 -6.79
CA ARG A 317 11.32 -5.05 -6.16
C ARG A 317 10.74 -5.06 -4.77
N THR A 318 11.33 -4.35 -3.82
CA THR A 318 10.69 -4.15 -2.51
C THR A 318 9.68 -3.00 -2.58
N LEU A 319 8.49 -3.20 -2.01
CA LEU A 319 7.43 -2.20 -1.94
C LEU A 319 7.30 -1.65 -0.51
N LEU A 320 7.16 -0.33 -0.38
CA LEU A 320 6.80 0.33 0.88
C LEU A 320 5.52 1.17 0.71
N PRO A 321 4.62 1.19 1.71
CA PRO A 321 3.42 2.01 1.64
C PRO A 321 3.75 3.50 1.74
N ILE A 322 3.13 4.32 0.88
CA ILE A 322 3.26 5.79 0.89
C ILE A 322 1.93 6.51 1.17
N GLY A 323 0.83 5.77 1.23
CA GLY A 323 -0.47 6.29 1.67
C GLY A 323 -1.64 5.45 1.17
N VAL A 324 -2.85 5.83 1.58
CA VAL A 324 -4.11 5.24 1.11
C VAL A 324 -5.14 6.35 0.96
N LYS A 325 -5.93 6.33 -0.12
CA LYS A 325 -6.95 7.38 -0.35
C LYS A 325 -8.06 7.28 0.70
N ARG A 326 -8.56 6.06 0.93
CA ARG A 326 -9.55 5.79 1.97
C ARG A 326 -9.38 4.39 2.55
N LEU A 327 -9.40 4.30 3.87
CA LEU A 327 -9.42 3.03 4.62
C LEU A 327 -10.66 3.01 5.50
N THR A 328 -11.56 2.07 5.23
CA THR A 328 -12.80 1.90 6.03
C THR A 328 -12.66 0.66 6.90
N ILE A 329 -12.84 0.83 8.21
CA ILE A 329 -12.86 -0.27 9.18
C ILE A 329 -14.32 -0.60 9.51
N ASN A 330 -14.82 -1.73 9.02
CA ASN A 330 -16.23 -2.11 9.20
C ASN A 330 -16.49 -2.87 10.50
N SER A 331 -15.46 -3.57 11.00
CA SER A 331 -15.50 -4.31 12.25
C SER A 331 -14.08 -4.42 12.78
N VAL A 332 -13.90 -4.46 14.10
CA VAL A 332 -12.64 -4.95 14.67
C VAL A 332 -12.66 -6.46 14.50
N PRO A 333 -11.81 -7.03 13.64
CA PRO A 333 -11.97 -8.41 13.25
C PRO A 333 -11.66 -9.34 14.42
N ALA A 334 -12.57 -10.29 14.68
CA ALA A 334 -12.36 -11.35 15.65
C ALA A 334 -11.11 -12.19 15.31
N PRO A 335 -10.56 -12.95 16.27
CA PRO A 335 -9.57 -13.96 15.97
C PRO A 335 -10.14 -14.96 14.96
N GLY A 336 -9.56 -15.03 13.77
CA GLY A 336 -9.98 -15.93 12.70
C GLY A 336 -9.14 -15.76 11.44
N LEU A 337 -9.19 -16.77 10.56
CA LEU A 337 -8.55 -16.72 9.25
C LEU A 337 -9.14 -15.56 8.43
N ARG A 338 -8.28 -14.83 7.72
CA ARG A 338 -8.68 -13.71 6.86
C ARG A 338 -8.22 -13.93 5.43
N PHE A 339 -9.03 -13.43 4.51
CA PHE A 339 -8.70 -13.40 3.09
C PHE A 339 -8.55 -11.97 2.60
N VAL A 340 -7.44 -11.70 1.92
CA VAL A 340 -7.13 -10.41 1.34
C VAL A 340 -7.19 -10.53 -0.16
N ARG A 341 -8.16 -9.86 -0.77
CA ARG A 341 -8.22 -9.70 -2.23
C ARG A 341 -7.58 -8.37 -2.58
N ALA A 342 -6.52 -8.39 -3.37
CA ALA A 342 -5.86 -7.19 -3.87
C ALA A 342 -5.97 -7.11 -5.40
N LEU A 343 -6.31 -5.93 -5.91
CA LEU A 343 -6.39 -5.62 -7.34
C LEU A 343 -5.63 -4.33 -7.64
N GLU A 344 -4.73 -4.39 -8.61
CA GLU A 344 -4.05 -3.20 -9.11
C GLU A 344 -5.03 -2.32 -9.89
N ARG A 345 -5.09 -1.04 -9.53
CA ARG A 345 -5.77 0.01 -10.29
C ARG A 345 -4.88 0.65 -11.33
N SER A 346 -3.62 0.89 -10.97
CA SER A 346 -2.66 1.56 -11.85
C SER A 346 -1.22 1.35 -11.40
N HIS A 347 -0.31 1.46 -12.36
CA HIS A 347 1.14 1.49 -12.13
C HIS A 347 1.70 2.65 -12.95
N GLN A 348 2.30 3.63 -12.28
CA GLN A 348 2.98 4.77 -12.89
C GLN A 348 4.35 4.94 -12.24
N ASP A 349 5.40 4.94 -13.05
CA ASP A 349 6.80 4.99 -12.60
C ASP A 349 7.12 3.91 -11.56
N ASP A 350 7.52 4.32 -10.36
CA ASP A 350 7.78 3.45 -9.21
C ASP A 350 6.60 3.38 -8.23
N THR A 351 5.43 3.93 -8.58
CA THR A 351 4.24 3.93 -7.71
C THR A 351 3.15 3.02 -8.27
N LEU A 352 2.67 2.09 -7.45
CA LEU A 352 1.56 1.20 -7.75
C LEU A 352 0.38 1.53 -6.85
N THR A 353 -0.83 1.50 -7.41
CA THR A 353 -2.07 1.77 -6.68
C THR A 353 -2.95 0.53 -6.69
N TYR A 354 -3.37 0.08 -5.51
CA TYR A 354 -4.20 -1.11 -5.31
C TYR A 354 -5.51 -0.79 -4.58
N ASP A 355 -6.54 -1.57 -4.86
CA ASP A 355 -7.67 -1.76 -3.95
C ASP A 355 -7.57 -3.09 -3.24
N LEU A 356 -7.89 -3.10 -1.95
CA LEU A 356 -7.90 -4.30 -1.15
C LEU A 356 -9.25 -4.44 -0.42
N GLU A 357 -9.78 -5.65 -0.42
CA GLU A 357 -10.91 -6.05 0.41
C GLU A 357 -10.47 -7.17 1.33
N VAL A 358 -10.67 -6.98 2.64
CA VAL A 358 -10.36 -7.97 3.67
C VAL A 358 -11.65 -8.60 4.15
N THR A 359 -11.72 -9.92 4.09
CA THR A 359 -12.88 -10.70 4.52
C THR A 359 -12.51 -11.73 5.59
N ASP A 360 -13.47 -12.08 6.43
CA ASP A 360 -13.38 -13.25 7.30
C ASP A 360 -13.68 -14.55 6.53
N ALA A 361 -13.67 -15.68 7.25
CA ALA A 361 -13.97 -16.99 6.67
C ALA A 361 -15.40 -17.15 6.18
N ASP A 362 -16.35 -16.32 6.65
CA ASP A 362 -17.76 -16.34 6.29
C ASP A 362 -18.09 -15.38 5.13
N GLY A 363 -17.09 -14.64 4.64
CA GLY A 363 -17.17 -13.69 3.54
C GLY A 363 -17.67 -12.30 3.93
N TRP A 364 -17.67 -11.95 5.22
CA TRP A 364 -17.99 -10.62 5.68
C TRP A 364 -16.80 -9.69 5.54
N VAL A 365 -17.05 -8.48 5.03
CA VAL A 365 -16.00 -7.49 4.81
C VAL A 365 -15.61 -6.83 6.13
N CYS A 366 -14.37 -7.08 6.56
CA CYS A 366 -13.78 -6.49 7.77
C CYS A 366 -13.20 -5.10 7.48
N GLU A 367 -12.48 -4.95 6.38
CA GLU A 367 -11.79 -3.71 6.00
C GLU A 367 -11.82 -3.50 4.48
N ARG A 368 -11.86 -2.23 4.05
CA ARG A 368 -11.69 -1.84 2.64
C ARG A 368 -10.61 -0.78 2.52
N TRP A 369 -9.66 -1.03 1.62
CA TRP A 369 -8.58 -0.14 1.27
C TRP A 369 -8.79 0.33 -0.15
N GLU A 370 -9.11 1.60 -0.33
CA GLU A 370 -9.29 2.20 -1.64
C GLU A 370 -8.06 3.04 -1.99
N GLY A 371 -7.43 2.70 -3.11
CA GLY A 371 -6.24 3.41 -3.58
C GLY A 371 -5.07 3.37 -2.59
N LEU A 372 -4.72 2.20 -2.08
CA LEU A 372 -3.45 1.95 -1.40
C LEU A 372 -2.30 2.23 -2.38
N ARG A 373 -1.42 3.14 -2.02
CA ARG A 373 -0.25 3.52 -2.83
C ARG A 373 1.00 2.89 -2.24
N LEU A 374 1.67 2.09 -3.06
CA LEU A 374 2.93 1.43 -2.75
C LEU A 374 4.02 1.98 -3.65
N ARG A 375 5.20 2.25 -3.09
CA ARG A 375 6.37 2.69 -3.86
C ARG A 375 7.40 1.58 -3.93
N ALA A 376 7.84 1.25 -5.14
CA ALA A 376 8.98 0.39 -5.38
C ALA A 376 10.28 1.09 -5.00
N ILE A 377 11.09 0.46 -4.16
CA ILE A 377 12.35 1.01 -3.67
C ILE A 377 13.49 0.63 -4.60
N GLN A 378 14.19 1.63 -5.12
CA GLN A 378 15.33 1.42 -6.00
C GLN A 378 16.51 0.72 -5.30
N GLY A 379 17.27 -0.07 -6.06
CA GLY A 379 18.41 -0.81 -5.53
C GLY A 379 18.03 -1.99 -4.63
N THR A 380 16.78 -2.48 -4.74
CA THR A 380 16.30 -3.70 -4.08
C THR A 380 15.97 -4.80 -5.08
N GLU A 381 16.54 -4.73 -6.29
CA GLU A 381 16.18 -5.65 -7.36
C GLU A 381 16.67 -7.07 -7.08
N LEU A 382 15.72 -7.99 -6.91
CA LEU A 382 16.01 -9.41 -6.75
C LEU A 382 16.13 -10.08 -8.12
N ARG A 383 17.12 -10.96 -8.26
CA ARG A 383 17.43 -11.72 -9.49
C ARG A 383 17.18 -13.24 -9.37
N GLY A 384 16.52 -13.67 -8.30
CA GLY A 384 16.32 -15.08 -7.97
C GLY A 384 17.46 -15.68 -7.11
N PRO A 385 17.47 -17.01 -6.91
CA PRO A 385 16.59 -17.99 -7.54
C PRO A 385 15.13 -17.87 -7.10
N TRP A 386 14.22 -17.99 -8.07
CA TRP A 386 12.78 -17.82 -7.86
C TRP A 386 12.13 -19.12 -7.37
N ALA A 387 11.22 -19.00 -6.40
CA ALA A 387 10.20 -20.02 -6.21
C ALA A 387 9.28 -20.01 -7.44
N VAL A 388 8.90 -21.21 -7.94
CA VAL A 388 8.14 -21.34 -9.20
C VAL A 388 6.90 -20.44 -9.26
N PRO A 389 6.06 -20.32 -8.21
CA PRO A 389 4.87 -19.48 -8.27
C PRO A 389 5.14 -17.97 -8.42
N LEU A 390 6.33 -17.50 -8.05
CA LEU A 390 6.73 -16.09 -8.23
C LEU A 390 7.17 -15.79 -9.66
N LEU A 391 7.50 -16.81 -10.45
CA LEU A 391 8.08 -16.63 -11.78
C LEU A 391 7.06 -16.06 -12.79
N GLY A 392 5.79 -16.46 -12.71
CA GLY A 392 4.71 -15.89 -13.54
C GLY A 392 4.56 -14.38 -13.35
N PRO A 393 4.25 -13.91 -12.11
CA PRO A 393 4.19 -12.48 -11.79
C PRO A 393 5.44 -11.70 -12.19
N TYR A 394 6.63 -12.28 -11.95
CA TYR A 394 7.90 -11.69 -12.38
C TYR A 394 7.98 -11.49 -13.89
N LEU A 395 7.78 -12.55 -14.67
CA LEU A 395 7.89 -12.52 -16.12
C LEU A 395 6.86 -11.58 -16.75
N GLU A 396 5.62 -11.60 -16.25
CA GLU A 396 4.56 -10.73 -16.75
C GLU A 396 4.90 -9.24 -16.58
N ARG A 397 5.42 -8.86 -15.41
CA ARG A 397 5.94 -7.49 -15.19
C ARG A 397 7.10 -7.16 -16.13
N ARG A 398 8.03 -8.10 -16.33
CA ARG A 398 9.16 -7.90 -17.25
C ARG A 398 8.72 -7.72 -18.68
N VAL A 399 7.75 -8.52 -19.16
CA VAL A 399 7.23 -8.36 -20.52
C VAL A 399 6.58 -6.99 -20.69
N ARG A 400 5.78 -6.51 -19.74
CA ARG A 400 5.18 -5.16 -19.82
C ARG A 400 6.22 -4.03 -19.80
N GLU A 401 7.31 -4.20 -19.07
CA GLU A 401 8.43 -3.25 -19.07
C GLU A 401 9.19 -3.24 -20.42
N LEU A 402 9.35 -4.40 -21.05
CA LEU A 402 10.17 -4.58 -22.26
C LEU A 402 9.37 -4.41 -23.57
N ILE A 403 8.07 -4.71 -23.54
CA ILE A 403 7.13 -4.60 -24.65
C ILE A 403 5.93 -3.75 -24.17
N PRO A 404 6.04 -2.41 -24.23
CA PRO A 404 4.94 -1.53 -23.83
C PRO A 404 3.66 -1.84 -24.63
N GLY A 405 2.53 -1.94 -23.92
CA GLY A 405 1.24 -2.31 -24.52
C GLY A 405 0.95 -3.82 -24.56
N ALA A 406 1.90 -4.69 -24.17
CA ALA A 406 1.65 -6.12 -24.12
C ALA A 406 0.63 -6.50 -23.03
N GLU A 407 -0.58 -6.87 -23.45
CA GLU A 407 -1.63 -7.44 -22.61
C GLU A 407 -1.47 -8.95 -22.49
N VAL A 408 -0.59 -9.40 -21.59
CA VAL A 408 -0.35 -10.82 -21.33
C VAL A 408 -0.61 -11.19 -19.87
N SER A 409 -1.05 -12.43 -19.65
CA SER A 409 -1.04 -13.15 -18.38
C SER A 409 -0.10 -14.35 -18.49
N ILE A 410 0.79 -14.49 -17.51
CA ILE A 410 1.85 -15.52 -17.53
C ILE A 410 1.77 -16.41 -16.30
N VAL A 411 1.71 -17.71 -16.54
CA VAL A 411 1.73 -18.73 -15.49
C VAL A 411 2.89 -19.68 -15.71
N VAL A 412 3.60 -19.97 -14.62
CA VAL A 412 4.58 -21.05 -14.58
C VAL A 412 4.18 -22.03 -13.48
N GLN A 413 4.09 -23.30 -13.84
CA GLN A 413 3.77 -24.39 -12.92
C GLN A 413 4.81 -25.49 -12.99
N ARG A 414 4.98 -26.19 -11.87
CA ARG A 414 5.84 -27.38 -11.76
C ARG A 414 4.98 -28.59 -11.47
N ASP A 415 5.07 -29.61 -12.32
CA ASP A 415 4.47 -30.90 -12.10
C ASP A 415 5.26 -31.98 -12.85
N GLY A 416 5.88 -32.89 -12.11
CA GLY A 416 6.64 -34.02 -12.66
C GLY A 416 5.82 -35.30 -12.82
N THR A 417 4.56 -35.32 -12.36
CA THR A 417 3.73 -36.53 -12.32
C THR A 417 2.80 -36.65 -13.52
N SER A 418 2.29 -35.52 -14.01
CA SER A 418 1.32 -35.50 -15.10
C SER A 418 1.95 -35.41 -16.48
N GLY A 419 1.27 -35.99 -17.48
CA GLY A 419 1.61 -35.77 -18.89
C GLY A 419 1.51 -34.29 -19.29
N ARG A 420 2.18 -33.90 -20.39
CA ARG A 420 2.24 -32.49 -20.86
C ARG A 420 0.85 -31.86 -21.06
N ARG A 421 -0.11 -32.61 -21.64
CA ARG A 421 -1.46 -32.10 -21.96
C ARG A 421 -2.25 -31.65 -20.70
N PRO A 422 -2.40 -32.46 -19.64
CA PRO A 422 -3.00 -32.01 -18.38
C PRO A 422 -2.27 -30.83 -17.71
N ARG A 423 -0.93 -30.73 -17.87
CA ARG A 423 -0.15 -29.61 -17.34
C ARG A 423 -0.46 -28.30 -18.08
N THR A 424 -0.43 -28.32 -19.41
CA THR A 424 -0.83 -27.17 -20.24
C THR A 424 -2.25 -26.70 -19.91
N ARG A 425 -3.19 -27.64 -19.71
CA ARG A 425 -4.57 -27.30 -19.37
C ARG A 425 -4.66 -26.52 -18.07
N ARG A 426 -4.11 -27.06 -16.97
CA ARG A 426 -4.14 -26.40 -15.66
C ARG A 426 -3.45 -25.04 -15.67
N ALA A 427 -2.32 -24.93 -16.36
CA ALA A 427 -1.60 -23.66 -16.47
C ALA A 427 -2.43 -22.59 -17.22
N LEU A 428 -3.12 -22.98 -18.30
CA LEU A 428 -4.01 -22.08 -19.05
C LEU A 428 -5.28 -21.72 -18.27
N GLU A 429 -5.89 -22.66 -17.56
CA GLU A 429 -7.07 -22.38 -16.70
C GLU A 429 -6.74 -21.36 -15.61
N VAL A 430 -5.54 -21.44 -15.03
CA VAL A 430 -5.06 -20.47 -14.04
C VAL A 430 -4.78 -19.11 -14.67
N ALA A 431 -4.13 -19.07 -15.84
CA ALA A 431 -3.84 -17.82 -16.55
C ALA A 431 -5.13 -17.12 -17.03
N VAL A 432 -6.14 -17.90 -17.41
CA VAL A 432 -7.45 -17.40 -17.83
C VAL A 432 -8.31 -16.98 -16.63
N GLY A 433 -8.16 -17.65 -15.48
CA GLY A 433 -8.92 -17.42 -14.25
C GLY A 433 -10.20 -18.24 -14.13
N HIS A 434 -10.47 -19.15 -15.06
CA HIS A 434 -11.60 -20.07 -15.03
C HIS A 434 -11.32 -21.32 -15.87
N PRO A 435 -12.08 -22.42 -15.69
CA PRO A 435 -11.97 -23.60 -16.54
C PRO A 435 -12.14 -23.26 -18.03
N VAL A 436 -11.32 -23.85 -18.90
CA VAL A 436 -11.35 -23.61 -20.35
C VAL A 436 -11.34 -24.91 -21.14
N HIS A 437 -12.14 -24.94 -22.21
CA HIS A 437 -12.08 -26.02 -23.19
C HIS A 437 -10.98 -25.74 -24.21
N ILE A 438 -9.91 -26.54 -24.19
CA ILE A 438 -8.76 -26.39 -25.09
C ILE A 438 -8.93 -27.31 -26.30
N ARG A 439 -9.00 -26.71 -27.48
CA ARG A 439 -8.89 -27.40 -28.77
C ARG A 439 -7.44 -27.35 -29.25
N ARG A 440 -7.05 -28.26 -30.14
CA ARG A 440 -5.74 -28.22 -30.78
C ARG A 440 -5.92 -28.21 -32.28
N ARG A 441 -5.20 -27.30 -32.93
CA ARG A 441 -5.05 -27.25 -34.37
C ARG A 441 -4.33 -28.51 -34.90
N PRO A 442 -4.38 -28.78 -36.21
CA PRO A 442 -3.61 -29.85 -36.84
C PRO A 442 -2.09 -29.74 -36.62
N ASP A 443 -1.58 -28.52 -36.47
CA ASP A 443 -0.18 -28.23 -36.12
C ASP A 443 0.14 -28.41 -34.62
N GLY A 444 -0.85 -28.84 -33.82
CA GLY A 444 -0.69 -29.08 -32.39
C GLY A 444 -0.85 -27.85 -31.49
N ARG A 445 -0.98 -26.63 -32.05
CA ARG A 445 -1.14 -25.39 -31.27
C ARG A 445 -2.45 -25.41 -30.47
N PRO A 446 -2.41 -25.08 -29.16
CA PRO A 446 -3.61 -24.98 -28.35
C PRO A 446 -4.43 -23.73 -28.74
N GLU A 447 -5.74 -23.87 -28.69
CA GLU A 447 -6.71 -22.79 -28.88
C GLU A 447 -7.79 -22.88 -27.80
N ILE A 448 -8.28 -21.73 -27.34
CA ILE A 448 -9.44 -21.61 -26.46
C ILE A 448 -10.60 -20.99 -27.25
N ALA A 449 -11.83 -21.17 -26.77
CA ALA A 449 -13.03 -20.65 -27.45
C ALA A 449 -13.18 -19.12 -27.35
N ASP A 450 -12.27 -18.45 -26.65
CA ASP A 450 -12.27 -17.02 -26.40
C ASP A 450 -11.49 -16.25 -27.50
N ASP A 451 -11.60 -14.91 -27.51
CA ASP A 451 -10.85 -14.01 -28.40
C ASP A 451 -9.34 -13.96 -28.09
N ARG A 452 -8.94 -14.51 -26.93
CA ARG A 452 -7.56 -14.56 -26.44
C ARG A 452 -6.75 -15.66 -27.14
N VAL A 453 -5.51 -15.32 -27.45
CA VAL A 453 -4.50 -16.25 -27.98
C VAL A 453 -3.71 -16.87 -26.85
N VAL A 454 -3.39 -18.16 -26.99
CA VAL A 454 -2.66 -18.92 -26.00
C VAL A 454 -1.38 -19.52 -26.59
N SER A 455 -0.34 -19.58 -25.76
CA SER A 455 0.91 -20.28 -26.07
C SER A 455 1.39 -21.05 -24.83
N SER A 456 2.10 -22.15 -25.05
CA SER A 456 2.67 -22.93 -23.96
C SER A 456 3.98 -23.60 -24.34
N ALA A 457 4.89 -23.72 -23.37
CA ALA A 457 6.17 -24.39 -23.53
C ALA A 457 6.53 -25.18 -22.26
N HIS A 458 7.51 -26.08 -22.38
CA HIS A 458 7.88 -27.00 -21.31
C HIS A 458 9.39 -27.17 -21.20
N ALA A 459 9.91 -27.09 -19.98
CA ALA A 459 11.29 -27.46 -19.66
C ALA A 459 11.24 -28.47 -18.49
N GLY A 460 11.43 -29.75 -18.80
CA GLY A 460 11.30 -30.84 -17.82
C GLY A 460 9.90 -30.91 -17.17
N ASP A 461 9.85 -30.71 -15.85
CA ASP A 461 8.62 -30.68 -15.07
C ASP A 461 7.92 -29.31 -15.07
N LEU A 462 8.56 -28.26 -15.60
CA LEU A 462 7.99 -26.92 -15.73
C LEU A 462 7.10 -26.79 -16.95
N THR A 463 6.04 -25.99 -16.80
CA THR A 463 5.15 -25.56 -17.88
C THR A 463 4.99 -24.06 -17.81
N LEU A 464 5.38 -23.38 -18.89
CA LEU A 464 5.10 -21.97 -19.15
C LEU A 464 3.82 -21.89 -19.97
N ALA A 465 2.87 -21.06 -19.55
CA ALA A 465 1.67 -20.74 -20.30
C ALA A 465 1.49 -19.23 -20.37
N VAL A 466 1.21 -18.72 -21.57
CA VAL A 466 0.95 -17.30 -21.82
C VAL A 466 -0.40 -17.16 -22.50
N VAL A 467 -1.21 -16.24 -21.99
CA VAL A 467 -2.52 -15.89 -22.51
C VAL A 467 -2.52 -14.38 -22.78
N GLY A 468 -3.06 -13.94 -23.91
CA GLY A 468 -3.20 -12.51 -24.18
C GLY A 468 -3.93 -12.25 -25.48
N ARG A 469 -3.71 -11.08 -26.08
CA ARG A 469 -4.33 -10.67 -27.34
C ARG A 469 -3.30 -10.55 -28.48
N GLY A 470 -3.75 -10.83 -29.71
CA GLY A 470 -2.91 -10.78 -30.90
C GLY A 470 -1.91 -11.94 -30.99
N ASP A 471 -0.85 -11.73 -31.77
CA ASP A 471 0.14 -12.77 -32.06
C ASP A 471 1.05 -12.99 -30.83
N ILE A 472 0.87 -14.13 -30.16
CA ILE A 472 1.61 -14.50 -28.94
C ILE A 472 2.33 -15.82 -29.12
N GLY A 473 3.59 -15.84 -28.70
CA GLY A 473 4.42 -17.02 -28.59
C GLY A 473 5.13 -17.06 -27.25
N CYS A 474 5.44 -18.25 -26.76
CA CYS A 474 6.31 -18.41 -25.61
C CYS A 474 7.18 -19.65 -25.74
N ASP A 475 8.37 -19.57 -25.15
CA ASP A 475 9.27 -20.70 -25.03
C ASP A 475 10.10 -20.66 -23.76
N ILE A 476 10.54 -21.84 -23.29
CA ILE A 476 11.37 -22.00 -22.09
C ILE A 476 12.36 -23.14 -22.29
N GLU A 477 13.66 -22.85 -22.18
CA GLU A 477 14.72 -23.80 -22.53
C GLU A 477 15.85 -23.77 -21.49
N PRO A 478 16.39 -24.94 -21.09
CA PRO A 478 17.55 -25.01 -20.20
C PRO A 478 18.83 -24.60 -20.92
N VAL A 479 19.67 -23.83 -20.23
CA VAL A 479 21.02 -23.47 -20.72
C VAL A 479 21.95 -24.65 -20.47
N GLU A 480 22.05 -25.54 -21.45
CA GLU A 480 22.93 -26.70 -21.40
C GLU A 480 24.28 -26.40 -22.07
N PRO A 481 25.38 -26.96 -21.53
CA PRO A 481 26.68 -26.82 -22.15
C PRO A 481 26.72 -27.61 -23.47
N ARG A 482 26.98 -26.90 -24.57
CA ARG A 482 26.97 -27.46 -25.93
C ARG A 482 28.08 -26.81 -26.76
N PRO A 483 28.84 -27.59 -27.56
CA PRO A 483 29.90 -27.03 -28.39
C PRO A 483 29.33 -26.10 -29.47
N GLU A 484 30.07 -25.08 -29.87
CA GLU A 484 29.62 -24.11 -30.90
C GLU A 484 29.19 -24.78 -32.21
N ALA A 485 29.84 -25.89 -32.60
CA ALA A 485 29.46 -26.65 -33.78
C ALA A 485 28.00 -27.13 -33.73
N PHE A 486 27.52 -27.57 -32.57
CA PHE A 486 26.11 -27.96 -32.37
C PHE A 486 25.18 -26.76 -32.61
N TRP A 487 25.52 -25.59 -32.07
CA TRP A 487 24.73 -24.38 -32.28
C TRP A 487 24.76 -23.89 -33.73
N ARG A 488 25.88 -24.10 -34.45
CA ARG A 488 25.97 -23.78 -35.88
C ARG A 488 25.04 -24.63 -36.72
N ASP A 489 24.96 -25.92 -36.42
CA ASP A 489 24.08 -26.86 -37.12
C ASP A 489 22.60 -26.56 -36.80
N LEU A 490 22.29 -26.19 -35.56
CA LEU A 490 20.92 -25.93 -35.11
C LEU A 490 20.39 -24.54 -35.54
N LEU A 491 21.20 -23.49 -35.38
CA LEU A 491 20.77 -22.11 -35.63
C LEU A 491 21.11 -21.63 -37.06
N GLY A 492 22.07 -22.27 -37.72
CA GLY A 492 22.65 -21.75 -38.95
C GLY A 492 23.59 -20.54 -38.71
N PRO A 493 24.32 -20.10 -39.74
CA PRO A 493 25.37 -19.09 -39.60
C PRO A 493 24.85 -17.70 -39.20
N GLU A 494 23.68 -17.29 -39.69
CA GLU A 494 23.11 -15.97 -39.43
C GLU A 494 22.67 -15.81 -37.97
N ARG A 495 21.81 -16.72 -37.48
CA ARG A 495 21.32 -16.72 -36.10
C ARG A 495 22.45 -17.00 -35.09
N LEU A 496 23.44 -17.82 -35.44
CA LEU A 496 24.65 -17.96 -34.61
C LEU A 496 25.45 -16.64 -34.55
N GLY A 497 25.52 -15.88 -35.64
CA GLY A 497 26.11 -14.54 -35.65
C GLY A 497 25.38 -13.57 -34.71
N LEU A 498 24.05 -13.65 -34.65
CA LEU A 498 23.24 -12.91 -33.67
C LEU A 498 23.52 -13.36 -32.23
N ALA A 499 23.65 -14.66 -31.96
CA ALA A 499 24.02 -15.18 -30.64
C ALA A 499 25.38 -14.64 -30.16
N HIS A 500 26.38 -14.57 -31.05
CA HIS A 500 27.68 -13.96 -30.74
C HIS A 500 27.55 -12.47 -30.42
N ARG A 501 26.72 -11.73 -31.17
CA ARG A 501 26.45 -10.31 -30.90
C ARG A 501 25.82 -10.14 -29.51
N ILE A 502 24.82 -10.94 -29.18
CA ILE A 502 24.16 -10.90 -27.87
C ILE A 502 25.15 -11.24 -26.76
N ALA A 503 25.95 -12.30 -26.90
CA ALA A 503 26.97 -12.66 -25.91
C ALA A 503 27.90 -11.49 -25.60
N ARG A 504 28.34 -10.75 -26.63
CA ARG A 504 29.21 -9.58 -26.48
C ARG A 504 28.49 -8.39 -25.84
N GLU A 505 27.28 -8.05 -26.29
CA GLU A 505 26.55 -6.86 -25.86
C GLU A 505 25.94 -7.04 -24.46
N ALA A 506 25.34 -8.19 -24.18
CA ALA A 506 24.77 -8.54 -22.87
C ALA A 506 25.81 -9.06 -21.87
N LYS A 507 27.07 -9.25 -22.29
CA LYS A 507 28.17 -9.80 -21.48
C LYS A 507 27.81 -11.16 -20.87
N GLU A 508 27.24 -12.05 -21.69
CA GLU A 508 26.84 -13.40 -21.30
C GLU A 508 27.60 -14.47 -22.09
N GLY A 509 27.58 -15.72 -21.62
CA GLY A 509 28.21 -16.84 -22.33
C GLY A 509 27.50 -17.19 -23.63
N LEU A 510 28.25 -17.72 -24.60
CA LEU A 510 27.70 -18.11 -25.91
C LEU A 510 26.61 -19.18 -25.79
N GLU A 511 26.71 -20.08 -24.80
CA GLU A 511 25.69 -21.09 -24.55
C GLU A 511 24.34 -20.45 -24.17
N THR A 512 24.37 -19.44 -23.29
CA THR A 512 23.19 -18.67 -22.89
C THR A 512 22.59 -17.92 -24.08
N SER A 513 23.42 -17.21 -24.85
CA SER A 513 22.93 -16.41 -25.97
C SER A 513 22.45 -17.27 -27.14
N SER A 514 23.06 -18.42 -27.40
CA SER A 514 22.57 -19.40 -28.38
C SER A 514 21.25 -20.02 -27.94
N THR A 515 21.13 -20.41 -26.66
CA THR A 515 19.85 -20.90 -26.10
C THR A 515 18.77 -19.83 -26.20
N ARG A 516 19.12 -18.55 -26.00
CA ARG A 516 18.22 -17.41 -26.19
C ARG A 516 17.72 -17.30 -27.63
N VAL A 517 18.61 -17.37 -28.61
CA VAL A 517 18.22 -17.31 -30.02
C VAL A 517 17.39 -18.54 -30.43
N TRP A 518 17.70 -19.73 -29.91
CA TRP A 518 16.89 -20.93 -30.09
C TRP A 518 15.47 -20.73 -29.55
N ALA A 519 15.33 -20.36 -28.27
CA ALA A 519 14.02 -20.15 -27.64
C ALA A 519 13.20 -19.06 -28.36
N VAL A 520 13.85 -18.02 -28.88
CA VAL A 520 13.20 -16.98 -29.68
C VAL A 520 12.68 -17.54 -31.01
N SER A 521 13.40 -18.48 -31.63
CA SER A 521 12.99 -19.11 -32.89
C SER A 521 11.72 -19.93 -32.70
N GLU A 522 11.69 -20.79 -31.69
CA GLU A 522 10.50 -21.57 -31.28
C GLU A 522 9.33 -20.67 -30.89
N CYS A 523 9.61 -19.59 -30.16
CA CYS A 523 8.63 -18.60 -29.75
C CYS A 523 8.00 -17.88 -30.96
N LEU A 524 8.80 -17.52 -31.97
CA LEU A 524 8.33 -16.90 -33.20
C LEU A 524 7.44 -17.83 -34.04
N GLU A 525 7.82 -19.10 -34.18
CA GLU A 525 6.99 -20.10 -34.86
C GLU A 525 5.63 -20.24 -34.16
N LYS A 526 5.63 -20.33 -32.82
CA LYS A 526 4.40 -20.37 -32.02
C LYS A 526 3.56 -19.09 -32.13
N ALA A 527 4.18 -17.94 -32.39
CA ALA A 527 3.48 -16.69 -32.66
C ALA A 527 2.89 -16.65 -34.09
N GLY A 528 3.27 -17.56 -34.98
CA GLY A 528 2.82 -17.63 -36.38
C GLY A 528 3.74 -16.94 -37.39
N ALA A 529 4.99 -16.63 -37.01
CA ALA A 529 6.00 -16.12 -37.92
C ALA A 529 6.52 -17.21 -38.87
N MET A 530 7.16 -16.80 -39.98
CA MET A 530 7.81 -17.74 -40.89
C MET A 530 9.14 -18.22 -40.32
N ILE A 531 9.55 -19.45 -40.64
CA ILE A 531 10.77 -20.10 -40.11
C ILE A 531 12.04 -19.26 -40.37
N ASP A 532 12.08 -18.52 -41.48
CA ASP A 532 13.19 -17.64 -41.88
C ASP A 532 12.89 -16.15 -41.68
N SER A 533 11.93 -15.80 -40.81
CA SER A 533 11.66 -14.39 -40.50
C SER A 533 12.93 -13.72 -39.93
N PRO A 534 13.33 -12.54 -40.47
CA PRO A 534 14.51 -11.82 -39.99
C PRO A 534 14.44 -11.56 -38.49
N LEU A 535 15.56 -11.75 -37.79
CA LEU A 535 15.65 -11.58 -36.35
C LEU A 535 16.80 -10.66 -36.00
N ILE A 536 16.50 -9.58 -35.27
CA ILE A 536 17.50 -8.59 -34.87
C ILE A 536 17.50 -8.37 -33.35
N LEU A 537 18.66 -7.95 -32.83
CA LEU A 537 18.78 -7.45 -31.47
C LEU A 537 18.25 -6.00 -31.42
N ALA A 538 17.11 -5.79 -30.78
CA ALA A 538 16.44 -4.50 -30.74
C ALA A 538 16.87 -3.63 -29.55
N ALA A 539 17.09 -4.25 -28.39
CA ALA A 539 17.58 -3.58 -27.19
C ALA A 539 18.26 -4.56 -26.22
N HIS A 540 19.19 -4.06 -25.43
CA HIS A 540 19.73 -4.76 -24.27
C HIS A 540 19.94 -3.80 -23.10
N ARG A 541 19.64 -4.23 -21.88
CA ARG A 541 19.93 -3.48 -20.64
C ARG A 541 20.00 -4.42 -19.44
N ASP A 542 21.09 -4.38 -18.67
CA ASP A 542 21.27 -5.13 -17.41
C ASP A 542 21.04 -6.66 -17.48
N GLY A 543 21.34 -7.29 -18.62
CA GLY A 543 21.14 -8.72 -18.89
C GLY A 543 19.77 -9.07 -19.50
N ARG A 544 18.92 -8.06 -19.70
CA ARG A 544 17.63 -8.17 -20.39
C ARG A 544 17.85 -7.94 -21.87
N VAL A 545 17.30 -8.82 -22.70
CA VAL A 545 17.51 -8.78 -24.15
C VAL A 545 16.15 -8.79 -24.84
N VAL A 546 15.94 -7.82 -25.71
CA VAL A 546 14.74 -7.74 -26.56
C VAL A 546 15.17 -7.92 -28.00
N LEU A 547 14.53 -8.88 -28.67
CA LEU A 547 14.68 -9.10 -30.10
C LEU A 547 13.44 -8.63 -30.84
N ALA A 548 13.58 -8.38 -32.14
CA ALA A 548 12.46 -7.99 -33.00
C ALA A 548 12.45 -8.79 -34.31
N SER A 549 11.24 -9.08 -34.78
CA SER A 549 10.97 -9.69 -36.07
C SER A 549 9.66 -9.16 -36.63
N GLY A 550 9.75 -8.25 -37.63
CA GLY A 550 8.58 -7.55 -38.15
C GLY A 550 7.80 -6.79 -37.05
N ALA A 551 6.51 -7.08 -36.90
CA ALA A 551 5.66 -6.47 -35.87
C ALA A 551 5.80 -7.12 -34.47
N LEU A 552 6.57 -8.20 -34.34
CA LEU A 552 6.76 -8.92 -33.09
C LEU A 552 7.99 -8.39 -32.34
N SER A 553 7.81 -8.11 -31.06
CA SER A 553 8.90 -7.95 -30.09
C SER A 553 8.96 -9.19 -29.22
N ILE A 554 10.18 -9.62 -28.90
CA ILE A 554 10.43 -10.84 -28.13
C ILE A 554 11.27 -10.47 -26.92
N ALA A 555 10.63 -10.47 -25.75
CA ALA A 555 11.29 -10.27 -24.47
C ALA A 555 11.93 -11.59 -24.05
N THR A 556 13.22 -11.54 -23.67
CA THR A 556 13.94 -12.72 -23.22
C THR A 556 14.64 -12.49 -21.90
N GLU A 557 14.53 -13.45 -20.99
CA GLU A 557 15.07 -13.39 -19.64
C GLU A 557 15.78 -14.69 -19.29
N VAL A 558 16.91 -14.58 -18.59
CA VAL A 558 17.62 -15.73 -18.00
C VAL A 558 17.24 -15.81 -16.54
N VAL A 559 16.60 -16.91 -16.16
CA VAL A 559 16.03 -17.08 -14.83
C VAL A 559 16.64 -18.29 -14.13
N ARG A 560 16.93 -18.12 -12.84
CA ARG A 560 17.27 -19.23 -11.94
C ARG A 560 16.03 -19.57 -11.14
N VAL A 561 15.68 -20.84 -11.11
CA VAL A 561 14.52 -21.38 -10.38
C VAL A 561 15.05 -22.29 -9.29
N ARG A 562 14.50 -22.20 -8.08
CA ARG A 562 14.92 -23.05 -6.96
C ARG A 562 14.68 -24.52 -7.31
N ASP A 563 15.63 -25.38 -6.96
CA ASP A 563 15.57 -26.82 -7.17
C ASP A 563 15.36 -27.23 -8.65
N VAL A 564 15.84 -26.40 -9.57
CA VAL A 564 15.86 -26.63 -11.02
C VAL A 564 17.22 -26.18 -11.56
N GLU A 565 17.95 -27.12 -12.14
CA GLU A 565 19.20 -26.86 -12.86
C GLU A 565 19.13 -27.49 -14.25
N PRO A 566 19.77 -26.88 -15.28
CA PRO A 566 20.53 -25.61 -15.26
C PRO A 566 19.61 -24.36 -15.28
N PRO A 567 20.15 -23.11 -15.29
CA PRO A 567 19.35 -21.90 -15.52
C PRO A 567 18.51 -21.99 -16.81
N LEU A 568 17.40 -21.27 -16.85
CA LEU A 568 16.46 -21.31 -17.97
C LEU A 568 16.48 -19.99 -18.73
N VAL A 569 16.39 -20.07 -20.05
CA VAL A 569 16.01 -18.96 -20.90
C VAL A 569 14.49 -19.01 -21.07
N VAL A 570 13.82 -17.89 -20.83
CA VAL A 570 12.42 -17.69 -21.19
C VAL A 570 12.34 -16.68 -22.32
N ALA A 571 11.56 -16.99 -23.36
CA ALA A 571 11.27 -16.10 -24.47
C ALA A 571 9.76 -15.89 -24.60
N ILE A 572 9.29 -14.65 -24.70
CA ILE A 572 7.88 -14.31 -24.86
C ILE A 572 7.75 -13.29 -25.99
N ALA A 573 7.02 -13.67 -27.04
CA ALA A 573 6.72 -12.83 -28.19
C ALA A 573 5.33 -12.23 -28.05
N ALA A 574 5.23 -10.93 -28.32
CA ALA A 574 3.98 -10.20 -28.42
C ALA A 574 4.11 -9.12 -29.51
N ARG A 575 2.98 -8.69 -30.07
CA ARG A 575 2.97 -7.53 -30.95
C ARG A 575 3.36 -6.27 -30.19
N SER A 576 4.16 -5.43 -30.83
CA SER A 576 4.49 -4.09 -30.34
C SER A 576 3.80 -3.07 -31.24
N ASP A 577 3.04 -2.14 -30.64
CA ASP A 577 2.43 -1.02 -31.36
C ASP A 577 3.48 -0.02 -31.85
N HIS A 578 4.70 -0.08 -31.32
CA HIS A 578 5.86 0.58 -31.91
C HIS A 578 6.36 -0.27 -33.07
N ALA A 579 5.86 0.01 -34.26
CA ALA A 579 6.46 -0.43 -35.51
C ALA A 579 7.91 0.08 -35.56
N ARG A 580 8.87 -0.81 -35.26
CA ARG A 580 10.28 -0.56 -35.56
C ARG A 580 10.55 -1.27 -36.88
N LEU A 581 10.60 -0.46 -37.95
CA LEU A 581 11.01 -0.86 -39.30
C LEU A 581 12.38 -1.54 -39.29
#